data_AF-A0AAI9N177-F1
#
_entry.id   AF-A0AAI9N177-F1
#
_cell.length_a   1.000
_cell.length_b   1.000
_cell.length_c   1.000
_cell.angle_alpha   90.00
_cell.angle_beta   90.00
_cell.angle_gamma   90.00
#
_symmetry.space_group_name_H-M   'P 1'
#
loop_
_entity.id
_entity.type
_entity.pdbx_description
1 polymer ?
#
loop_
_entity_poly.entity_id
_entity_poly.type
_entity_poly.pdbx_seq_one_letter_code
_entity_poly.pdbx_strand_id
1 'polypeptide(L)' 'MELLIPDWPAPAGVGAMTTLRGGGYSPAPYDDGHGGPGLNLGLHVADDPLLVARNRAL' A
#
# COMPACT_ATOMS: atom_id res chain seq x y z
N MET A 1 1.37 -4.94 7.70
CA MET A 1 1.84 -4.22 6.49
C MET A 1 3.33 -4.01 6.62
N GLU A 2 4.10 -4.44 5.62
CA GLU A 2 5.53 -4.17 5.53
C GLU A 2 5.76 -2.84 4.79
N LEU A 3 6.76 -2.07 5.21
CA LEU A 3 7.09 -0.74 4.67
C LEU A 3 8.58 -0.67 4.35
N LEU A 4 8.92 0.03 3.27
CA LEU A 4 10.30 0.44 3.00
C LEU A 4 10.55 1.80 3.63
N ILE A 5 11.59 1.89 4.46
CA ILE A 5 12.04 3.14 5.06
C ILE A 5 13.26 3.62 4.27
N PRO A 6 13.24 4.85 3.69
CA PRO A 6 14.37 5.38 2.95
C PRO A 6 15.62 5.52 3.83
N ASP A 7 16.73 4.93 3.39
CA ASP A 7 18.04 5.09 4.03
C ASP A 7 18.71 6.38 3.54
N TRP A 8 18.52 7.45 4.31
CA TRP A 8 19.06 8.78 4.00
C TRP A 8 19.21 9.62 5.28
N PRO A 9 20.03 10.69 5.26
CA PRO A 9 20.19 11.57 6.41
C PRO A 9 18.99 12.53 6.56
N ALA A 10 17.83 12.00 6.94
CA ALA A 10 16.62 12.78 7.16
C ALA A 10 16.83 13.85 8.25
N PRO A 11 16.39 15.11 8.05
CA PRO A 11 16.34 16.09 9.13
C PRO A 11 15.44 15.63 10.28
N ALA A 12 15.74 16.08 11.49
CA ALA A 12 14.87 15.85 12.64
C ALA A 12 13.45 16.39 12.36
N GLY A 13 12.43 15.57 12.62
CA GLY A 13 11.02 15.91 12.36
C GLY A 13 10.52 15.54 10.96
N VAL A 14 11.35 15.00 10.07
CA VAL A 14 10.92 14.47 8.77
C VAL A 14 10.78 12.95 8.85
N GLY A 15 9.60 12.44 8.47
CA GLY A 15 9.34 11.01 8.29
C GLY A 15 8.97 10.71 6.85
N ALA A 16 9.45 9.59 6.32
CA ALA A 16 9.12 9.10 4.99
C ALA A 16 9.04 7.57 4.99
N MET A 17 8.16 7.02 4.16
CA MET A 17 8.01 5.58 3.94
C MET A 17 7.50 5.35 2.52
N THR A 18 7.72 4.14 2.01
CA THR A 18 7.09 3.65 0.77
C THR A 18 6.32 2.37 1.09
N THR A 19 5.07 2.32 0.66
CA THR A 19 4.23 1.13 0.77
C THR A 19 4.69 0.05 -0.20
N LEU A 20 4.58 -1.21 0.19
CA LEU A 20 4.72 -2.35 -0.71
C LEU A 20 3.35 -2.81 -1.21
N ARG A 21 3.34 -3.73 -2.18
CA ARG A 21 2.10 -4.25 -2.76
C ARG A 21 1.36 -5.20 -1.82
N GLY A 22 2.05 -5.90 -0.92
CA GLY A 22 1.44 -6.90 -0.04
C GLY A 22 0.77 -6.33 1.21
N GLY A 23 -0.15 -7.12 1.79
CA GLY A 23 -0.72 -6.84 3.11
C GLY A 23 -1.94 -5.91 3.11
N GLY A 24 -2.61 -5.77 1.97
CA GLY A 24 -3.88 -5.05 1.84
C GLY A 24 -5.08 -5.99 1.72
N TYR A 25 -6.12 -5.52 1.03
CA TYR A 25 -7.41 -6.20 0.91
C TYR A 25 -7.89 -6.37 -0.53
N SER A 26 -7.21 -5.76 -1.51
CA SER A 26 -7.66 -5.81 -2.89
C SER A 26 -7.37 -7.18 -3.53
N PRO A 27 -8.34 -7.80 -4.23
CA PRO A 27 -8.13 -9.05 -4.95
C PRO A 27 -7.44 -8.78 -6.31
N ALA A 28 -7.20 -9.86 -7.08
CA ALA A 28 -6.69 -9.74 -8.45
C ALA A 28 -7.62 -8.85 -9.31
N PRO A 29 -7.08 -7.98 -10.17
CA PRO A 29 -5.67 -7.85 -10.57
C PRO A 29 -4.82 -6.93 -9.68
N TYR A 30 -5.33 -6.54 -8.52
CA TYR A 30 -4.67 -5.62 -7.58
C TYR A 30 -4.14 -6.33 -6.33
N ASP A 31 -4.04 -7.67 -6.39
CA ASP A 31 -3.53 -8.54 -5.35
C ASP A 31 -2.00 -8.38 -5.16
N ASP A 32 -1.44 -9.16 -4.25
CA ASP A 32 -0.01 -9.11 -3.93
C ASP A 32 0.89 -9.79 -4.98
N GLY A 33 0.29 -10.51 -5.94
CA GLY A 33 1.00 -11.29 -6.95
C GLY A 33 1.59 -12.61 -6.44
N HIS A 34 1.35 -12.94 -5.16
CA HIS A 34 1.83 -14.13 -4.46
C HIS A 34 0.68 -14.98 -3.88
N GLY A 35 -0.56 -14.74 -4.33
CA GLY A 35 -1.76 -15.47 -3.91
C GLY A 35 -2.47 -14.88 -2.70
N GLY A 36 -2.01 -13.74 -2.17
CA GLY A 36 -2.65 -12.98 -1.10
C GLY A 36 -3.21 -11.62 -1.59
N PRO A 37 -4.03 -10.94 -0.78
CA PRO A 37 -4.60 -9.65 -1.16
C PRO A 37 -3.57 -8.51 -1.15
N GLY A 38 -3.76 -7.54 -2.04
CA GLY A 38 -2.83 -6.44 -2.28
C GLY A 38 -3.29 -5.11 -1.70
N LEU A 39 -2.34 -4.21 -1.53
CA LEU A 39 -2.47 -2.87 -0.98
C LEU A 39 -2.60 -1.83 -2.10
N ASN A 40 -3.68 -1.90 -2.87
CA ASN A 40 -3.95 -0.88 -3.86
C ASN A 40 -4.52 0.39 -3.22
N LEU A 41 -3.84 1.52 -3.44
CA LEU A 41 -4.24 2.83 -2.93
C LEU A 41 -4.86 3.72 -4.01
N GLY A 42 -4.90 3.27 -5.27
CA GLY A 42 -5.40 4.03 -6.41
C GLY A 42 -6.92 3.96 -6.55
N LEU A 43 -7.58 5.13 -6.52
CA LEU A 43 -9.04 5.25 -6.76
C LEU A 43 -9.43 5.34 -8.25
N HIS A 44 -8.45 5.48 -9.14
CA HIS A 44 -8.66 5.76 -10.57
C HIS A 44 -8.24 4.58 -11.47
N VAL A 45 -8.07 3.39 -10.89
CA VAL A 45 -7.59 2.19 -11.60
C VAL A 45 -8.64 1.09 -11.70
N ALA A 46 -9.90 1.39 -11.37
CA ALA A 46 -11.06 0.48 -11.40
C ALA A 46 -11.11 -0.64 -10.34
N ASP A 47 -10.37 -0.48 -9.23
CA ASP A 47 -10.56 -1.32 -8.04
C ASP A 47 -11.79 -0.89 -7.22
N ASP A 48 -12.24 -1.73 -6.30
CA ASP A 48 -13.36 -1.43 -5.40
C ASP A 48 -13.00 -0.23 -4.48
N PRO A 49 -13.73 0.90 -4.57
CA PRO A 49 -13.46 2.08 -3.76
C PRO A 49 -13.48 1.83 -2.24
N LEU A 50 -14.27 0.85 -1.77
CA LEU A 50 -14.32 0.49 -0.34
C LEU A 50 -13.06 -0.27 0.09
N LEU A 51 -12.53 -1.15 -0.77
CA LEU A 51 -11.26 -1.82 -0.50
C LEU A 51 -10.10 -0.84 -0.55
N VAL A 52 -10.09 0.09 -1.51
CA VAL A 52 -9.09 1.16 -1.57
C VAL A 52 -9.14 2.05 -0.33
N ALA A 53 -10.34 2.43 0.14
CA ALA A 53 -10.50 3.18 1.39
C ALA A 53 -9.99 2.39 2.60
N ARG A 54 -10.26 1.08 2.65
CA ARG A 54 -9.75 0.19 3.70
C ARG A 54 -8.22 0.05 3.67
N ASN A 55 -7.63 -0.07 2.49
CA ASN A 55 -6.17 -0.12 2.29
C ASN A 55 -5.49 1.16 2.77
N ARG A 56 -6.09 2.34 2.54
CA ARG A 56 -5.56 3.63 3.00
C ARG A 56 -5.64 3.84 4.51
N ALA A 57 -6.44 3.05 5.21
CA ALA A 57 -6.62 3.13 6.67
C ALA A 57 -5.70 2.17 7.46
N LEU A 58 -4.89 1.36 6.77
CA LEU A 58 -3.86 0.50 7.36
C LEU A 58 -2.63 1.31 7.78
#